data_AF-A0A6A6IRR6-F1
#
_entry.id   AF-A0A6A6IRR6-F1
#
_cell.length_a   1.000
_cell.length_b   1.000
_cell.length_c   1.000
_cell.angle_alpha   90.00
_cell.angle_beta   90.00
_cell.angle_gamma   90.00
#
_symmetry.space_group_name_H-M   'P 1'
#
loop_
_entity.id
_entity.type
_entity.pdbx_description
1 polymer ?
#
loop_
_entity_poly.entity_id
_entity_poly.type
_entity_poly.pdbx_seq_one_letter_code
_entity_poly.pdbx_strand_id
1 'polypeptide(L)'
;MGFLPSKDKFRALDFTNKKKLRALEEEKQQLQRELTLRANRQSQQANQAYINQQHEEARRKRERAQHNAKMRRLKEASPETLRSLRELIRTRYQLDVEIWNLRGVRRPDRCIAERKMEKADAVMEEILGMVAVWGDNADGLWDEDEWERVKEIRKRLMSEGKREWVGNPPWAERR
;
A
#
# COMPACT_ATOMS: atom_id res chain seq x y z
N MET A 1 35.85 -8.32 -83.13
CA MET A 1 36.34 -9.59 -82.56
C MET A 1 35.92 -9.66 -81.10
N GLY A 2 34.96 -10.52 -80.74
CA GLY A 2 34.50 -10.70 -79.37
C GLY A 2 35.30 -11.81 -78.68
N PHE A 3 36.02 -11.46 -77.61
CA PHE A 3 36.84 -12.39 -76.84
C PHE A 3 35.93 -13.25 -75.94
N LEU A 4 35.72 -14.52 -76.31
CA LEU A 4 34.91 -15.44 -75.50
C LEU A 4 35.67 -15.78 -74.20
N PRO A 5 35.04 -15.62 -73.02
CA PRO A 5 35.71 -15.90 -71.75
C PRO A 5 36.03 -17.40 -71.61
N SER A 6 37.23 -17.71 -71.12
CA SER A 6 37.69 -19.08 -70.83
C SER A 6 36.74 -19.81 -69.87
N LYS A 7 36.49 -21.10 -70.14
CA LYS A 7 35.58 -21.99 -69.37
C LYS A 7 35.88 -22.01 -67.86
N ASP A 8 37.13 -21.76 -67.46
CA ASP A 8 37.53 -21.71 -66.05
C ASP A 8 37.00 -20.48 -65.31
N LYS A 9 36.80 -19.35 -66.02
CA LYS A 9 36.21 -18.14 -65.43
C LYS A 9 34.73 -18.31 -65.12
N PHE A 10 33.99 -19.09 -65.93
CA PHE A 10 32.58 -19.39 -65.67
C PHE A 10 32.39 -20.28 -64.44
N ARG A 11 33.22 -21.32 -64.26
CA ARG A 11 33.18 -22.18 -63.08
C ARG A 11 33.49 -21.42 -61.77
N ALA A 12 34.42 -20.47 -61.81
CA ALA A 12 34.73 -19.61 -60.68
C ALA A 12 33.58 -18.65 -60.33
N LEU A 13 32.89 -18.10 -61.34
CA LEU A 13 31.69 -17.27 -61.14
C LEU A 13 30.54 -18.07 -60.52
N ASP A 14 30.29 -19.29 -60.99
CA ASP A 14 29.22 -20.15 -60.45
C ASP A 14 29.49 -20.55 -59.00
N PHE A 15 30.74 -20.86 -58.66
CA PHE A 15 31.12 -21.19 -57.28
C PHE A 15 30.94 -20.00 -56.33
N THR A 16 31.35 -18.79 -56.76
CA THR A 16 31.19 -17.57 -55.97
C THR A 16 29.72 -17.17 -55.82
N ASN A 17 28.90 -17.31 -56.86
CA ASN A 17 27.46 -17.07 -56.78
C ASN A 17 26.75 -18.09 -55.87
N LYS A 18 27.09 -19.37 -55.96
CA LYS A 18 26.54 -20.42 -55.07
C LYS A 18 26.93 -20.19 -53.61
N LYS A 19 28.16 -19.73 -53.34
CA LYS A 19 28.60 -19.35 -51.99
C LYS A 19 27.83 -18.14 -51.45
N LYS A 20 27.63 -17.11 -52.28
CA LYS A 20 26.83 -15.93 -51.93
C LYS A 20 25.38 -16.27 -51.65
N LEU A 21 24.78 -17.15 -52.45
CA LEU A 21 23.39 -17.60 -52.27
C LEU A 21 23.20 -18.34 -50.94
N ARG A 22 24.13 -19.25 -50.59
CA ARG A 22 24.11 -19.94 -49.29
C ARG A 22 24.27 -18.97 -48.11
N ALA A 23 25.18 -18.01 -48.22
CA ALA A 23 25.36 -17.00 -47.18
C ALA A 23 24.08 -16.15 -46.97
N LEU A 24 23.41 -15.76 -48.06
CA LEU A 24 22.13 -15.04 -48.01
C LEU A 24 21.01 -15.89 -47.39
N GLU A 25 20.95 -17.19 -47.72
CA GLU A 25 19.97 -18.11 -47.12
C GLU A 25 20.21 -18.30 -45.62
N GLU A 26 21.47 -18.45 -45.20
CA GLU A 26 21.86 -18.55 -43.80
C GLU A 26 21.51 -17.27 -43.03
N GLU A 27 21.81 -16.10 -43.59
CA GLU A 27 21.46 -14.79 -43.02
C GLU A 27 19.94 -14.65 -42.88
N LYS A 28 19.17 -15.02 -43.90
CA LYS A 28 17.70 -15.00 -43.85
C LYS A 28 17.15 -15.93 -42.76
N GLN A 29 17.73 -17.13 -42.62
CA GLN A 29 17.33 -18.08 -41.58
C GLN A 29 17.67 -17.56 -40.18
N GLN A 30 18.83 -16.95 -39.99
CA GLN A 30 19.23 -16.34 -38.71
C GLN A 30 18.29 -15.20 -38.34
N LEU A 31 18.00 -14.30 -39.27
CA LEU A 31 17.06 -13.20 -39.06
C LEU A 31 15.66 -13.71 -38.70
N GLN A 32 15.17 -14.75 -39.38
CA GLN A 32 13.86 -15.34 -39.08
C GLN A 32 13.82 -15.98 -37.68
N ARG A 33 14.91 -16.64 -37.25
CA ARG A 33 15.02 -17.18 -35.88
C ARG A 33 15.04 -16.06 -34.85
N GLU A 34 15.77 -14.98 -35.09
CA GLU A 34 15.85 -13.83 -34.18
C GLU A 34 14.48 -13.16 -34.02
N LEU A 35 13.76 -12.93 -35.13
CA LEU A 35 12.40 -12.38 -35.10
C LEU A 35 11.45 -13.27 -34.31
N THR A 36 11.53 -14.58 -34.49
CA THR A 36 10.70 -15.56 -33.75
C THR A 36 11.01 -15.53 -32.26
N LEU A 37 12.30 -15.51 -31.88
CA LEU A 37 12.72 -15.41 -30.48
C LEU A 37 12.26 -14.10 -29.84
N ARG A 38 12.34 -12.98 -30.57
CA ARG A 38 11.87 -11.67 -30.12
C ARG A 38 10.36 -11.67 -29.91
N ALA A 39 9.59 -12.21 -30.85
CA ALA A 39 8.15 -12.34 -30.74
C ALA A 39 7.74 -13.20 -29.53
N ASN A 40 8.42 -14.35 -29.32
CA ASN A 40 8.17 -15.21 -28.16
C ASN A 40 8.47 -14.51 -26.84
N ARG A 41 9.59 -13.78 -26.74
CA ARG A 41 9.93 -13.00 -25.53
C ARG A 41 8.90 -11.91 -25.27
N GLN A 42 8.46 -11.19 -26.30
CA GLN A 42 7.42 -10.17 -26.15
C GLN A 42 6.09 -10.78 -25.69
N SER A 43 5.69 -11.92 -26.25
CA SER A 43 4.48 -12.64 -25.82
C SER A 43 4.57 -13.13 -24.38
N GLN A 44 5.74 -13.64 -23.95
CA GLN A 44 5.97 -14.07 -22.57
C GLN A 44 5.92 -12.88 -21.60
N GLN A 45 6.55 -11.76 -21.95
CA GLN A 45 6.50 -10.53 -21.15
C GLN A 45 5.08 -9.98 -21.02
N ALA A 46 4.33 -9.96 -22.13
CA ALA A 46 2.94 -9.52 -22.12
C ALA A 46 2.06 -10.42 -21.24
N ASN A 47 2.22 -11.75 -21.33
CA ASN A 47 1.48 -12.68 -20.48
C ASN A 47 1.83 -12.51 -18.99
N GLN A 48 3.12 -12.34 -18.67
CA GLN A 48 3.56 -12.10 -17.30
C GLN A 48 3.01 -10.77 -16.75
N ALA A 49 3.03 -9.71 -17.56
CA ALA A 49 2.46 -8.42 -17.17
C ALA A 49 0.97 -8.52 -16.90
N TYR A 50 0.23 -9.25 -17.75
CA TYR A 50 -1.20 -9.51 -17.55
C TYR A 50 -1.48 -10.26 -16.24
N ILE A 51 -0.72 -11.33 -15.95
CA ILE A 51 -0.84 -12.10 -14.70
C ILE A 51 -0.55 -11.21 -13.49
N ASN A 52 0.50 -10.41 -13.54
CA ASN A 52 0.86 -9.49 -12.46
C ASN A 52 -0.26 -8.46 -12.22
N GLN A 53 -0.84 -7.90 -13.28
CA GLN A 53 -1.95 -6.95 -13.18
C GLN A 53 -3.18 -7.61 -12.51
N GLN A 54 -3.53 -8.84 -12.91
CA GLN A 54 -4.63 -9.59 -12.30
C GLN A 54 -4.39 -9.83 -10.80
N HIS A 55 -3.17 -10.18 -10.40
CA HIS A 55 -2.82 -10.35 -8.99
C HIS A 55 -2.90 -9.05 -8.19
N GLU A 56 -2.43 -7.92 -8.76
CA GLU A 56 -2.53 -6.61 -8.09
C GLU A 56 -3.98 -6.17 -7.92
N GLU A 57 -4.82 -6.33 -8.94
CA GLU A 57 -6.25 -6.03 -8.87
C GLU A 57 -6.96 -6.90 -7.82
N ALA A 58 -6.64 -8.19 -7.77
CA ALA A 58 -7.16 -9.10 -6.74
C ALA A 58 -6.70 -8.68 -5.33
N ARG A 59 -5.45 -8.26 -5.16
CA ARG A 59 -4.92 -7.77 -3.88
C ARG A 59 -5.65 -6.51 -3.43
N ARG A 60 -5.78 -5.51 -4.32
CA ARG A 60 -6.53 -4.27 -4.04
C ARG A 60 -8.00 -4.55 -3.70
N LYS A 61 -8.64 -5.49 -4.39
CA LYS A 61 -10.03 -5.89 -4.10
C LYS A 61 -10.15 -6.53 -2.72
N ARG A 62 -9.21 -7.40 -2.33
CA ARG A 62 -9.16 -8.01 -0.99
C ARG A 62 -8.93 -6.95 0.09
N GLU A 63 -7.98 -6.04 -0.11
CA GLU A 63 -7.70 -4.93 0.82
C GLU A 63 -8.95 -4.06 1.02
N ARG A 64 -9.64 -3.68 -0.06
CA ARG A 64 -10.90 -2.92 0.01
C ARG A 64 -12.01 -3.70 0.73
N ALA A 65 -12.15 -5.00 0.46
CA ALA A 65 -13.15 -5.83 1.12
C ALA A 65 -12.87 -5.99 2.63
N GLN A 66 -11.61 -6.19 3.01
CA GLN A 66 -11.18 -6.24 4.41
C GLN A 66 -11.41 -4.91 5.12
N HIS A 67 -11.06 -3.80 4.47
CA HIS A 67 -11.32 -2.46 4.98
C HIS A 67 -12.82 -2.23 5.18
N ASN A 68 -13.65 -2.52 4.17
CA ASN A 68 -15.11 -2.38 4.26
C ASN A 68 -15.73 -3.28 5.34
N ALA A 69 -15.25 -4.52 5.49
CA ALA A 69 -15.70 -5.43 6.54
C ALA A 69 -15.31 -4.92 7.93
N LYS A 70 -14.09 -4.38 8.09
CA LYS A 70 -13.65 -3.71 9.31
C LYS A 70 -14.55 -2.50 9.62
N MET A 71 -14.81 -1.65 8.63
CA MET A 71 -15.68 -0.49 8.79
C MET A 71 -17.12 -0.87 9.14
N ARG A 72 -17.67 -1.95 8.56
CA ARG A 72 -19.00 -2.45 8.94
C ARG A 72 -19.06 -2.87 10.40
N ARG A 73 -18.06 -3.63 10.88
CA ARG A 73 -17.97 -4.01 12.30
C ARG A 73 -17.82 -2.81 13.24
N LEU A 74 -17.25 -1.71 12.76
CA LEU A 74 -17.09 -0.47 13.54
C LEU A 74 -18.30 0.47 13.46
N LYS A 75 -19.13 0.36 12.40
CA LYS A 75 -20.37 1.16 12.24
C LYS A 75 -21.41 0.82 13.29
N GLU A 76 -21.50 -0.47 13.61
CA GLU A 76 -22.31 -0.92 14.71
C GLU A 76 -21.59 -0.50 15.99
N ALA A 77 -22.14 0.47 16.72
CA ALA A 77 -21.83 0.62 18.13
C ALA A 77 -22.29 -0.68 18.81
N SER A 78 -21.49 -1.74 18.78
CA SER A 78 -21.80 -2.99 19.48
C SER A 78 -21.25 -2.92 20.90
N PRO A 79 -21.77 -3.73 21.84
CA PRO A 79 -21.18 -3.85 23.18
C PRO A 79 -19.67 -4.14 23.15
N GLU A 80 -19.20 -4.92 22.17
CA GLU A 80 -17.78 -5.21 21.96
C GLU A 80 -17.01 -3.95 21.58
N THR A 81 -17.53 -3.13 20.66
CA THR A 81 -16.86 -1.86 20.30
C THR A 81 -16.77 -0.91 21.49
N LEU A 82 -17.78 -0.85 22.37
CA LEU A 82 -17.70 -0.06 23.60
C LEU A 82 -16.65 -0.58 24.58
N ARG A 83 -16.50 -1.91 24.70
CA ARG A 83 -15.43 -2.51 25.51
C ARG A 83 -14.06 -2.16 24.93
N SER A 84 -13.89 -2.28 23.62
CA SER A 84 -12.64 -1.88 22.93
C SER A 84 -12.35 -0.40 23.12
N LEU A 85 -13.35 0.48 22.97
CA LEU A 85 -13.22 1.91 23.21
C LEU A 85 -12.76 2.21 24.64
N ARG A 86 -13.35 1.52 25.64
CA ARG A 86 -12.95 1.65 27.05
C ARG A 86 -11.46 1.31 27.24
N GLU A 87 -10.99 0.23 26.64
CA GLU A 87 -9.57 -0.16 26.75
C GLU A 87 -8.64 0.83 26.04
N LEU A 88 -9.04 1.38 24.89
CA LEU A 88 -8.30 2.44 24.21
C LEU A 88 -8.21 3.71 25.08
N ILE A 89 -9.31 4.12 25.72
CA ILE A 89 -9.33 5.27 26.63
C ILE A 89 -8.40 5.03 27.83
N ARG A 90 -8.43 3.83 28.43
CA ARG A 90 -7.52 3.48 29.54
C ARG A 90 -6.06 3.54 29.11
N THR A 91 -5.76 3.00 27.92
CA THR A 91 -4.41 3.01 27.36
C THR A 91 -3.94 4.43 27.06
N ARG A 92 -4.80 5.28 26.48
CA ARG A 92 -4.51 6.70 26.24
C ARG A 92 -4.18 7.41 27.55
N TYR A 93 -5.03 7.25 28.57
CA TYR A 93 -4.80 7.86 29.88
C TYR A 93 -3.49 7.39 30.52
N GLN A 94 -3.19 6.10 30.44
CA GLN A 94 -1.92 5.57 30.95
C GLN A 94 -0.72 6.21 30.23
N LEU A 95 -0.76 6.29 28.90
CA LEU A 95 0.28 6.95 28.11
C LEU A 95 0.42 8.43 28.49
N ASP A 96 -0.69 9.15 28.66
CA ASP A 96 -0.70 10.56 29.06
C ASP A 96 0.00 10.76 30.40
N VAL A 97 -0.29 9.90 31.40
CA VAL A 97 0.38 9.91 32.71
C VAL A 97 1.87 9.60 32.57
N GLU A 98 2.23 8.60 31.78
CA GLU A 98 3.63 8.23 31.55
C GLU A 98 4.42 9.36 30.87
N ILE A 99 3.84 10.02 29.86
CA ILE A 99 4.43 11.18 29.18
C ILE A 99 4.57 12.35 30.16
N TRP A 100 3.54 12.63 30.96
CA TRP A 100 3.56 13.71 31.95
C TRP A 100 4.64 13.52 33.02
N ASN A 101 4.89 12.28 33.43
CA ASN A 101 5.97 11.93 34.34
C ASN A 101 7.36 12.15 33.72
N LEU A 102 7.46 12.17 32.39
CA LEU A 102 8.69 12.44 31.64
C LEU A 102 8.90 13.94 31.31
N ARG A 103 8.07 14.86 31.83
CA ARG A 103 8.20 16.32 31.52
C ARG A 103 9.57 16.92 31.85
N GLY A 104 10.27 16.37 32.85
CA GLY A 104 11.60 16.81 33.28
C GLY A 104 12.76 16.04 32.66
N VAL A 105 12.50 15.23 31.64
CA VAL A 105 13.51 14.34 31.05
C VAL A 105 14.62 15.13 30.34
N ARG A 106 15.87 14.67 30.49
CA ARG A 106 17.02 15.26 29.81
C ARG A 106 16.94 15.02 28.30
N ARG A 107 17.55 15.89 27.51
CA ARG A 107 17.51 15.84 26.04
C ARG A 107 17.84 14.46 25.43
N PRO A 108 18.85 13.71 25.91
CA PRO A 108 19.17 12.39 25.33
C PRO A 108 18.05 11.36 25.48
N ASP A 109 17.28 11.43 26.56
CA ASP A 109 16.24 10.45 26.88
C ASP A 109 14.84 10.86 26.35
N ARG A 110 14.75 12.01 25.68
CA ARG A 110 13.48 12.51 25.09
C ARG A 110 12.91 11.57 24.02
N CYS A 111 13.75 10.81 23.33
CA CYS A 111 13.31 9.84 22.32
C CYS A 111 12.33 8.80 22.89
N ILE A 112 12.47 8.44 24.17
CA ILE A 112 11.55 7.53 24.86
C ILE A 112 10.19 8.20 25.04
N ALA A 113 10.18 9.46 25.45
CA ALA A 113 8.95 10.23 25.59
C ALA A 113 8.29 10.45 24.23
N GLU A 114 9.03 10.85 23.19
CA GLU A 114 8.53 11.05 21.82
C GLU A 114 7.83 9.80 21.28
N ARG A 115 8.44 8.62 21.42
CA ARG A 115 7.79 7.35 21.03
C ARG A 115 6.50 7.06 21.79
N LYS A 116 6.38 7.51 23.04
CA LYS A 116 5.13 7.40 23.81
C LYS A 116 4.10 8.42 23.34
N MET A 117 4.52 9.64 23.00
CA MET A 117 3.67 10.67 22.43
C MET A 117 3.04 10.23 21.10
N GLU A 118 3.86 9.72 20.18
CA GLU A 118 3.39 9.15 18.91
C GLU A 118 2.34 8.06 19.12
N LYS A 119 2.59 7.15 20.08
CA LYS A 119 1.63 6.10 20.45
C LYS A 119 0.35 6.68 21.04
N ALA A 120 0.44 7.67 21.92
CA ALA A 120 -0.72 8.30 22.54
C ALA A 120 -1.59 8.97 21.48
N ASP A 121 -0.97 9.70 20.55
CA ASP A 121 -1.67 10.38 19.46
C ASP A 121 -2.30 9.38 18.49
N ALA A 122 -1.60 8.29 18.12
CA ALA A 122 -2.18 7.21 17.32
C ALA A 122 -3.38 6.52 18.01
N VAL A 123 -3.33 6.30 19.33
CA VAL A 123 -4.46 5.75 20.09
C VAL A 123 -5.64 6.73 20.08
N MET A 124 -5.39 8.04 20.14
CA MET A 124 -6.46 9.04 20.04
C MET A 124 -7.09 9.06 18.66
N GLU A 125 -6.29 8.99 17.59
CA GLU A 125 -6.81 8.85 16.24
C GLU A 125 -7.68 7.58 16.08
N GLU A 126 -7.29 6.47 16.70
CA GLU A 126 -8.10 5.24 16.69
C GLU A 126 -9.44 5.42 17.45
N ILE A 127 -9.41 6.09 18.61
CA ILE A 127 -10.62 6.44 19.37
C ILE A 127 -11.56 7.31 18.52
N LEU A 128 -11.03 8.38 17.92
CA LEU A 128 -11.80 9.30 17.08
C LEU A 128 -12.34 8.58 15.84
N GLY A 129 -11.53 7.75 15.20
CA GLY A 129 -11.94 6.95 14.05
C GLY A 129 -13.05 5.97 14.38
N MET A 130 -12.99 5.30 15.53
CA MET A 130 -14.05 4.38 15.98
C MET A 130 -15.37 5.13 16.20
N VAL A 131 -15.32 6.27 16.89
CA VAL A 131 -16.48 7.07 17.27
C VAL A 131 -17.06 7.88 16.10
N ALA A 132 -16.24 8.25 15.11
CA ALA A 132 -16.68 8.93 13.89
C ALA A 132 -17.61 8.07 13.03
N VAL A 133 -17.44 6.75 13.13
CA VAL A 133 -18.11 5.76 12.29
C VAL A 133 -19.47 5.34 12.88
N TRP A 134 -19.69 5.61 14.17
CA TRP A 134 -21.01 5.47 14.79
C TRP A 134 -22.00 6.39 14.07
N GLY A 135 -23.12 5.81 13.62
CA GLY A 135 -24.19 6.54 12.95
C GLY A 135 -24.85 7.59 13.84
N ASP A 136 -25.76 8.37 13.25
CA ASP A 136 -26.55 9.35 14.00
C ASP A 136 -27.85 8.74 14.59
N ASN A 137 -28.24 7.57 14.08
CA ASN A 137 -29.44 6.84 14.47
C ASN A 137 -29.08 5.51 15.16
N ALA A 138 -29.91 5.10 16.11
CA ALA A 138 -29.79 3.79 16.73
C ALA A 138 -30.05 2.71 15.67
N ASP A 139 -29.13 1.76 15.52
CA ASP A 139 -29.27 0.64 14.58
C ASP A 139 -30.27 -0.43 15.06
N GLY A 140 -31.24 -0.05 15.91
CA GLY A 140 -32.23 -0.93 16.52
C GLY A 140 -31.69 -1.87 17.62
N LEU A 141 -30.38 -1.85 17.87
CA LEU A 141 -29.73 -2.65 18.92
C LEU A 141 -29.74 -1.99 20.31
N TRP A 142 -30.03 -0.69 20.35
CA TRP A 142 -29.97 0.16 21.53
C TRP A 142 -31.36 0.67 21.86
N ASP A 143 -31.69 0.76 23.14
CA ASP A 143 -32.81 1.57 23.57
C ASP A 143 -32.48 3.08 23.41
N GLU A 144 -33.50 3.92 23.54
CA GLU A 144 -33.35 5.37 23.33
C GLU A 144 -32.43 6.01 24.38
N ASP A 145 -32.51 5.56 25.63
CA ASP A 145 -31.71 6.08 26.75
C ASP A 145 -30.22 5.72 26.62
N GLU A 146 -29.92 4.49 26.22
CA GLU A 146 -28.58 3.99 25.95
C GLU A 146 -27.98 4.70 24.74
N TRP A 147 -28.78 4.90 23.68
CA TRP A 147 -28.32 5.62 22.50
C TRP A 147 -27.97 7.07 22.81
N GLU A 148 -28.73 7.76 23.67
CA GLU A 148 -28.37 9.10 24.12
C GLU A 148 -27.05 9.15 24.89
N ARG A 149 -26.75 8.12 25.71
CA ARG A 149 -25.43 8.02 26.36
C ARG A 149 -24.32 7.83 25.34
N VAL A 150 -24.54 7.03 24.29
CA VAL A 150 -23.57 6.85 23.20
C VAL A 150 -23.32 8.16 22.46
N LYS A 151 -24.38 8.94 22.16
CA LYS A 151 -24.25 10.27 21.57
C LYS A 151 -23.48 11.24 22.47
N GLU A 152 -23.73 11.21 23.77
CA GLU A 152 -23.02 12.05 24.73
C GLU A 152 -21.52 11.72 24.76
N ILE A 153 -21.17 10.42 24.81
CA ILE A 153 -19.78 9.96 24.76
C ILE A 153 -19.13 10.44 23.46
N ARG A 154 -19.81 10.26 22.32
CA ARG A 154 -19.34 10.73 21.00
C ARG A 154 -19.07 12.22 21.00
N LYS A 155 -20.01 13.02 21.48
CA LYS A 155 -19.88 14.48 21.58
C LYS A 155 -18.68 14.88 22.45
N ARG A 156 -18.51 14.26 23.62
CA ARG A 156 -17.36 14.52 24.50
C ARG A 156 -16.03 14.14 23.84
N LEU A 157 -15.97 12.98 23.19
CA LEU A 157 -14.77 12.51 22.49
C LEU A 157 -14.47 13.29 21.20
N MET A 158 -15.45 13.95 20.58
CA MET A 158 -15.23 14.81 19.41
C MET A 158 -14.97 16.28 19.76
N SER A 159 -15.22 16.69 21.02
CA SER A 159 -14.95 18.07 21.44
C SER A 159 -13.47 18.49 21.26
N GLU A 160 -13.24 19.76 20.98
CA GLU A 160 -11.87 20.30 20.87
C GLU A 160 -11.17 20.37 22.24
N GLY A 161 -9.88 20.69 22.26
CA GLY A 161 -9.11 20.88 23.49
C GLY A 161 -8.42 19.62 24.03
N LYS A 162 -8.46 18.52 23.28
CA LYS A 162 -7.64 17.33 23.56
C LYS A 162 -6.19 17.64 23.21
N ARG A 163 -5.27 17.27 24.10
CA ARG A 163 -3.84 17.51 23.87
C ARG A 163 -3.31 16.54 22.81
N GLU A 164 -2.70 17.08 21.77
CA GLU A 164 -1.82 16.37 20.85
C GLU A 164 -0.38 16.50 21.36
N TRP A 165 0.22 15.38 21.74
CA TRP A 165 1.50 15.42 22.42
C TRP A 165 2.68 15.72 21.50
N VAL A 166 2.67 15.18 20.29
CA VAL A 166 3.75 15.42 19.31
C VAL A 166 3.87 16.91 18.97
N GLY A 167 2.74 17.61 18.84
CA GLY A 167 2.71 19.05 18.60
C GLY A 167 2.96 19.90 19.85
N ASN A 168 2.64 19.38 21.04
CA ASN A 168 2.73 20.09 22.31
C ASN A 168 3.44 19.25 23.38
N PRO A 169 4.76 19.01 23.24
CA PRO A 169 5.48 18.16 24.17
C PRO A 169 5.58 18.80 25.56
N PRO A 170 5.64 18.01 26.64
CA PRO A 170 5.55 18.52 28.01
C PRO A 170 6.72 19.43 28.43
N TRP A 171 7.86 19.38 27.73
CA TRP A 171 8.99 20.28 27.96
C TRP A 171 8.94 21.59 27.16
N ALA A 172 7.96 21.76 26.28
CA ALA A 172 7.75 23.02 25.54
C ALA A 172 6.89 24.02 26.32
N GLU A 173 6.22 23.58 27.39
CA GLU A 173 5.55 24.47 28.34
C GLU A 173 6.60 25.35 29.03
N ARG A 174 6.72 26.61 28.58
CA ARG A 174 7.51 27.61 29.29
C ARG A 174 6.86 27.80 30.66
N ARG A 175 7.66 27.59 31.72
CA ARG A 175 7.34 28.09 33.05
C ARG A 175 7.26 29.61 33.05
#